data_AF-A0A170XDL0-F1
#
_entry.id   AF-A0A170XDL0-F1
#
_cell.length_a   1.000
_cell.length_b   1.000
_cell.length_c   1.000
_cell.angle_alpha   90.00
_cell.angle_beta   90.00
_cell.angle_gamma   90.00
#
_symmetry.space_group_name_H-M   'P 1'
#
loop_
_entity.id
_entity.type
_entity.pdbx_description
1 polymer ?
#
loop_
_entity_poly.entity_id
_entity_poly.type
_entity_poly.pdbx_seq_one_letter_code
_entity_poly.pdbx_strand_id
1 'polypeptide(L)'
;MTTGTWTRRARLTVLATVAATVFAVPAGAQAATNTPVSATGTTARATAAAEKVDYDTWQRDCQAVMDEAMPYLRQRIANSRPGEKQAIVLDIDNTALETDFGFSFPQPANKPVLKAAQYAQENGVSLFFVTARPGILKDVTRFNLTHEGYRVDGLHVRGLLDLFKDVADYKTAQRAAIEAKGYTIIANIGNSPSDLSGGHAERTFKLPDYDGQLS
;
A
#
# COMPACT_ATOMS: atom_id res chain seq x y z
N MET A 1 -5.14 67.61 -4.94
CA MET A 1 -5.33 66.98 -3.62
C MET A 1 -4.76 65.57 -3.72
N THR A 2 -3.46 65.42 -3.43
CA THR A 2 -2.87 64.79 -2.21
C THR A 2 -2.90 63.26 -2.25
N THR A 3 -1.77 62.63 -2.62
CA THR A 3 -0.84 61.82 -1.76
C THR A 3 -1.38 60.41 -1.41
N GLY A 4 -0.66 59.30 -1.50
CA GLY A 4 0.77 59.08 -1.68
C GLY A 4 1.11 57.58 -1.77
N THR A 5 2.36 57.34 -2.11
CA THR A 5 3.10 56.07 -2.33
C THR A 5 3.40 55.30 -1.05
N TRP A 6 3.65 53.98 -1.12
CA TRP A 6 4.86 53.38 -0.52
C TRP A 6 5.16 51.94 -0.94
N THR A 7 6.31 51.77 -1.61
CA THR A 7 7.13 50.55 -1.67
C THR A 7 7.95 50.40 -0.38
N ARG A 8 8.34 49.17 0.02
CA ARG A 8 9.76 48.82 0.30
C ARG A 8 9.98 47.33 0.66
N ARG A 9 11.13 46.85 0.18
CA ARG A 9 11.83 45.60 0.48
C ARG A 9 12.64 45.72 1.78
N ALA A 10 12.89 44.61 2.48
CA ALA A 10 14.05 44.38 3.39
C ALA A 10 14.23 42.86 3.57
N ARG A 11 15.31 42.19 3.12
CA ARG A 11 16.73 42.13 3.56
C ARG A 11 16.96 41.31 4.86
N LEU A 12 17.65 40.17 4.67
CA LEU A 12 18.30 39.33 5.69
C LEU A 12 19.41 40.09 6.42
N THR A 13 19.58 39.84 7.72
CA THR A 13 20.88 39.77 8.40
C THR A 13 20.71 38.99 9.72
N VAL A 14 21.50 37.94 9.96
CA VAL A 14 21.70 37.41 11.33
C VAL A 14 23.20 37.45 11.61
N LEU A 15 23.51 38.13 12.71
CA LEU A 15 24.84 38.45 13.20
C LEU A 15 25.55 37.21 13.78
N ALA A 16 26.84 37.11 13.46
CA ALA A 16 27.81 36.30 14.19
C ALA A 16 28.45 37.16 15.30
N THR A 17 28.56 36.61 16.51
CA THR A 17 29.35 37.20 17.59
C THR A 17 30.34 36.16 18.12
N VAL A 18 31.61 36.43 17.82
CA VAL A 18 32.78 35.80 18.42
C VAL A 18 33.17 36.62 19.65
N ALA A 19 33.43 35.97 20.77
CA ALA A 19 34.14 36.58 21.89
C ALA A 19 35.28 35.63 22.31
N ALA A 20 36.51 36.10 22.12
CA ALA A 20 37.73 35.47 22.60
C ALA A 20 38.24 36.25 23.82
N THR A 21 38.59 35.54 24.88
CA THR A 21 39.40 36.06 25.99
C THR A 21 40.51 35.06 26.31
N VAL A 22 41.74 35.56 26.26
CA VAL A 22 43.01 34.88 26.55
C VAL A 22 43.35 35.13 28.01
N PHE A 23 43.95 34.17 28.73
CA PHE A 23 45.12 34.41 29.60
C PHE A 23 45.81 33.11 30.11
N ALA A 24 47.13 33.11 29.90
CA ALA A 24 48.23 32.56 30.72
C ALA A 24 48.34 31.05 31.02
N VAL A 25 49.47 30.50 30.55
CA VAL A 25 50.09 29.24 30.97
C VAL A 25 51.06 29.52 32.13
N PRO A 26 51.21 28.58 33.08
CA PRO A 26 52.55 28.12 33.41
C PRO A 26 52.68 26.60 33.30
N ALA A 27 53.81 26.19 32.74
CA ALA A 27 54.22 24.80 32.63
C ALA A 27 54.51 24.22 34.03
N GLY A 28 53.78 23.18 34.39
CA GLY A 28 54.14 22.24 35.44
C GLY A 28 54.18 20.85 34.83
N ALA A 29 55.38 20.28 34.69
CA ALA A 29 55.56 18.90 34.30
C ALA A 29 55.04 18.00 35.43
N GLN A 30 54.06 17.15 35.14
CA GLN A 30 53.66 16.06 36.01
C GLN A 30 53.27 14.83 35.19
N ALA A 31 53.67 13.69 35.72
CA ALA A 31 53.83 12.41 35.06
C ALA A 31 52.55 11.86 34.43
N ALA A 32 52.74 11.12 33.34
CA ALA A 32 51.71 10.35 32.66
C ALA A 32 50.99 9.39 33.63
N THR A 33 49.67 9.55 33.73
CA THR A 33 48.76 8.51 34.20
C THR A 33 47.80 8.18 33.06
N ASN A 34 47.96 6.97 32.51
CA ASN A 34 47.08 6.41 31.50
C ASN A 34 45.66 6.31 32.06
N THR A 35 44.82 7.25 31.68
CA THR A 35 43.37 7.15 31.90
C THR A 35 42.79 6.52 30.64
N PRO A 36 42.06 5.39 30.71
CA PRO A 36 41.40 4.87 29.53
C PRO A 36 40.27 5.85 29.16
N VAL A 37 40.43 6.51 28.02
CA VAL A 37 39.30 7.17 27.35
C VAL A 37 38.36 6.04 26.93
N SER A 38 37.23 5.91 27.64
CA SER A 38 36.12 5.11 27.17
C SER A 38 35.69 5.67 25.83
N ALA A 39 36.12 5.03 24.74
CA ALA A 39 35.55 5.24 23.43
C ALA A 39 34.07 4.89 23.55
N THR A 40 33.20 5.89 23.50
CA THR A 40 31.79 5.72 23.17
C THR A 40 31.74 5.18 21.75
N GLY A 41 31.90 3.86 21.63
CA GLY A 41 31.64 3.14 20.41
C GLY A 41 30.19 3.40 20.03
N THR A 42 29.97 4.18 18.99
CA THR A 42 28.70 4.18 18.28
C THR A 42 28.55 2.77 17.73
N THR A 43 27.86 1.90 18.48
CA THR A 43 27.41 0.64 17.93
C THR A 43 26.43 1.00 16.83
N ALA A 44 26.90 0.96 15.59
CA ALA A 44 26.02 0.88 14.44
C ALA A 44 25.15 -0.36 14.66
N ARG A 45 23.93 -0.14 15.14
CA ARG A 45 22.92 -1.19 15.27
C ARG A 45 22.67 -1.66 13.85
N ALA A 46 23.30 -2.77 13.47
CA ALA A 46 22.93 -3.48 12.27
C ALA A 46 21.43 -3.76 12.41
N THR A 47 20.62 -3.08 11.59
CA THR A 47 19.23 -3.47 11.39
C THR A 47 19.28 -4.87 10.80
N ALA A 48 19.07 -5.88 11.64
CA ALA A 48 18.80 -7.22 11.16
C ALA A 48 17.69 -7.10 10.13
N ALA A 49 17.92 -7.59 8.91
CA ALA A 49 16.88 -7.67 7.91
C ALA A 49 15.71 -8.43 8.55
N ALA A 50 14.51 -7.85 8.51
CA ALA A 50 13.32 -8.54 8.99
C ALA A 50 13.19 -9.86 8.22
N GLU A 51 12.98 -10.96 8.94
CA GLU A 51 12.72 -12.26 8.31
C GLU A 51 11.43 -12.14 7.47
N LYS A 52 11.42 -12.77 6.28
CA LYS A 52 10.23 -12.81 5.43
C LYS A 52 9.10 -13.46 6.22
N VAL A 53 7.93 -12.84 6.20
CA VAL A 53 6.74 -13.42 6.84
C VAL A 53 6.49 -14.85 6.32
N ASP A 54 6.16 -15.76 7.23
CA ASP A 54 5.77 -17.11 6.85
C ASP A 54 4.30 -17.17 6.36
N TYR A 55 4.00 -18.20 5.57
CA TYR A 55 2.70 -18.39 4.94
C TYR A 55 1.53 -18.49 5.95
N ASP A 56 1.74 -19.20 7.07
CA ASP A 56 0.68 -19.42 8.06
C ASP A 56 0.35 -18.13 8.81
N THR A 57 1.35 -17.31 9.08
CA THR A 57 1.17 -15.94 9.61
C THR A 57 0.41 -15.08 8.60
N TRP A 58 0.82 -15.05 7.34
CA TRP A 58 0.14 -14.27 6.30
C TRP A 58 -1.32 -14.66 6.10
N GLN A 59 -1.63 -15.96 6.05
CA GLN A 59 -3.01 -16.44 5.92
C GLN A 59 -3.87 -16.04 7.12
N ARG A 60 -3.32 -16.09 8.34
CA ARG A 60 -4.03 -15.69 9.57
C ARG A 60 -4.32 -14.20 9.60
N ASP A 61 -3.37 -13.38 9.18
CA ASP A 61 -3.53 -11.92 9.13
C ASP A 61 -4.52 -11.52 8.03
N CYS A 62 -4.47 -12.18 6.86
CA CYS A 62 -5.50 -12.02 5.83
C CYS A 62 -6.89 -12.43 6.34
N GLN A 63 -6.98 -13.51 7.12
CA GLN A 63 -8.24 -13.94 7.73
C GLN A 63 -8.78 -12.88 8.69
N ALA A 64 -7.95 -12.27 9.52
CA ALA A 64 -8.38 -11.21 10.43
C ALA A 64 -9.00 -10.02 9.69
N VAL A 65 -8.39 -9.57 8.59
CA VAL A 65 -8.96 -8.48 7.76
C VAL A 65 -10.28 -8.92 7.11
N MET A 66 -10.39 -10.17 6.65
CA MET A 66 -11.63 -10.67 6.06
C MET A 66 -12.73 -10.89 7.10
N ASP A 67 -12.39 -11.23 8.34
CA ASP A 67 -13.35 -11.30 9.45
C ASP A 67 -13.92 -9.92 9.79
N GLU A 68 -13.14 -8.85 9.62
CA GLU A 68 -13.64 -7.46 9.71
C GLU A 68 -14.49 -7.07 8.49
N ALA A 69 -14.12 -7.52 7.29
CA ALA A 69 -14.81 -7.18 6.06
C ALA A 69 -16.18 -7.87 5.93
N MET A 70 -16.29 -9.12 6.36
CA MET A 70 -17.45 -9.96 6.10
C MET A 70 -18.76 -9.42 6.70
N PRO A 71 -18.82 -8.93 7.96
CA PRO A 71 -20.04 -8.32 8.50
C PRO A 71 -20.51 -7.13 7.66
N TYR A 72 -19.58 -6.27 7.23
CA TYR A 72 -19.89 -5.14 6.36
C TYR A 72 -20.42 -5.59 5.00
N LEU A 73 -19.74 -6.55 4.35
CA LEU A 73 -20.16 -7.09 3.06
C LEU A 73 -21.56 -7.70 3.14
N ARG A 74 -21.83 -8.54 4.15
CA ARG A 74 -23.16 -9.14 4.38
C ARG A 74 -24.25 -8.07 4.50
N GLN A 75 -24.01 -7.06 5.33
CA GLN A 75 -24.96 -5.97 5.54
C GLN A 75 -25.18 -5.15 4.25
N ARG A 76 -24.10 -4.78 3.56
CA ARG A 76 -24.18 -3.92 2.37
C ARG A 76 -24.84 -4.62 1.19
N ILE A 77 -24.58 -5.91 1.03
CA ILE A 77 -25.21 -6.76 0.02
C ILE A 77 -26.71 -6.92 0.29
N ALA A 78 -27.09 -7.19 1.54
CA ALA A 78 -28.49 -7.31 1.93
C ALA A 78 -29.28 -6.00 1.76
N ASN A 79 -28.61 -4.85 1.91
CA ASN A 79 -29.18 -3.51 1.75
C ASN A 79 -29.01 -2.96 0.32
N SER A 80 -28.98 -3.82 -0.71
CA SER A 80 -28.91 -3.37 -2.10
C SER A 80 -30.15 -2.55 -2.48
N ARG A 81 -29.93 -1.48 -3.24
CA ARG A 81 -31.04 -0.67 -3.78
C ARG A 81 -31.68 -1.38 -4.98
N PRO A 82 -32.99 -1.20 -5.25
CA PRO A 82 -33.61 -1.75 -6.45
C PRO A 82 -32.85 -1.35 -7.72
N GLY A 83 -32.40 -2.33 -8.50
CA GLY A 83 -31.63 -2.12 -9.74
C GLY A 83 -30.15 -1.78 -9.55
N GLU A 84 -29.63 -1.75 -8.31
CA GLU A 84 -28.22 -1.50 -8.06
C GLU A 84 -27.33 -2.66 -8.52
N LYS A 85 -26.29 -2.34 -9.29
CA LYS A 85 -25.24 -3.30 -9.64
C LYS A 85 -24.09 -3.17 -8.65
N GLN A 86 -23.97 -4.09 -7.71
CA GLN A 86 -22.87 -4.06 -6.74
C GLN A 86 -21.61 -4.70 -7.32
N ALA A 87 -20.45 -4.18 -6.94
CA ALA A 87 -19.15 -4.71 -7.32
C ALA A 87 -18.18 -4.76 -6.13
N ILE A 88 -17.29 -5.75 -6.14
CA ILE A 88 -16.05 -5.76 -5.37
C ILE A 88 -14.87 -5.65 -6.32
N VAL A 89 -13.87 -4.86 -5.96
CA VAL A 89 -12.59 -4.76 -6.64
C VAL A 89 -11.51 -5.45 -5.82
N LEU A 90 -10.74 -6.33 -6.46
CA LEU A 90 -9.59 -6.99 -5.86
C LEU A 90 -8.31 -6.62 -6.62
N ASP A 91 -7.22 -6.36 -5.91
CA ASP A 91 -5.89 -6.59 -6.45
C ASP A 91 -5.62 -8.11 -6.62
N ILE A 92 -4.53 -8.48 -7.31
CA ILE A 92 -4.18 -9.87 -7.58
C ILE A 92 -3.00 -10.34 -6.73
N ASP A 93 -1.86 -9.66 -6.83
CA ASP A 93 -0.58 -10.20 -6.34
C ASP A 93 -0.51 -10.00 -4.82
N ASN A 94 -0.41 -11.11 -4.08
CA ASN A 94 -0.51 -11.15 -2.61
C ASN A 94 -1.83 -10.58 -2.04
N THR A 95 -2.85 -10.48 -2.89
CA THR A 95 -4.23 -10.15 -2.52
C THR A 95 -5.16 -11.31 -2.85
N ALA A 96 -5.43 -11.56 -4.13
CA ALA A 96 -6.27 -12.69 -4.56
C ALA A 96 -5.45 -13.97 -4.75
N LEU A 97 -4.19 -13.86 -5.17
CA LEU A 97 -3.30 -14.98 -5.44
C LEU A 97 -2.05 -14.91 -4.56
N GLU A 98 -1.55 -16.07 -4.13
CA GLU A 98 -0.47 -16.22 -3.14
C GLU A 98 0.94 -16.02 -3.75
N THR A 99 1.17 -14.96 -4.54
CA THR A 99 2.33 -14.84 -5.44
C THR A 99 3.71 -14.86 -4.79
N ASP A 100 3.84 -14.50 -3.51
CA ASP A 100 5.12 -14.52 -2.79
C ASP A 100 5.42 -15.80 -2.02
N PHE A 101 4.48 -16.75 -1.98
CA PHE A 101 4.56 -17.97 -1.17
C PHE A 101 4.95 -19.22 -1.97
N GLY A 102 5.80 -19.02 -2.98
CA GLY A 102 6.35 -20.07 -3.83
C GLY A 102 5.85 -19.99 -5.27
N PHE A 103 6.62 -20.57 -6.18
CA PHE A 103 6.24 -20.64 -7.59
C PHE A 103 5.40 -21.88 -7.85
N SER A 104 4.13 -21.68 -8.22
CA SER A 104 3.22 -22.71 -8.70
C SER A 104 2.37 -22.18 -9.84
N PHE A 105 1.93 -23.07 -10.73
CA PHE A 105 0.99 -22.71 -11.77
C PHE A 105 -0.05 -23.82 -11.97
N PRO A 106 -1.35 -23.56 -11.76
CA PRO A 106 -1.92 -22.30 -11.26
C PRO A 106 -1.40 -21.88 -9.88
N GLN A 107 -1.27 -20.57 -9.65
CA GLN A 107 -0.95 -20.02 -8.34
C GLN A 107 -2.17 -20.14 -7.44
N PRO A 108 -2.03 -20.69 -6.23
CA PRO A 108 -3.12 -20.78 -5.26
C PRO A 108 -3.78 -19.44 -4.99
N ALA A 109 -5.07 -19.48 -4.66
CA ALA A 109 -5.79 -18.32 -4.14
C ALA A 109 -5.58 -18.11 -2.65
N ASN A 110 -5.51 -16.84 -2.26
CA ASN A 110 -5.58 -16.43 -0.86
C ASN A 110 -6.93 -16.85 -0.26
N LYS A 111 -6.93 -17.89 0.58
CA LYS A 111 -8.16 -18.59 1.00
C LYS A 111 -9.19 -17.67 1.68
N PRO A 112 -8.82 -16.81 2.65
CA PRO A 112 -9.73 -15.80 3.22
C PRO A 112 -10.42 -14.92 2.17
N VAL A 113 -9.65 -14.40 1.20
CA VAL A 113 -10.17 -13.48 0.17
C VAL A 113 -11.06 -14.22 -0.82
N LEU A 114 -10.67 -15.44 -1.23
CA LEU A 114 -11.50 -16.30 -2.08
C LEU A 114 -12.85 -16.59 -1.41
N LYS A 115 -12.87 -16.92 -0.13
CA LYS A 115 -14.11 -17.19 0.62
C LYS A 115 -15.03 -15.97 0.66
N ALA A 116 -14.49 -14.77 0.91
CA ALA A 116 -15.26 -13.53 0.90
C ALA A 116 -15.81 -13.21 -0.51
N ALA A 117 -14.97 -13.40 -1.54
CA ALA A 117 -15.36 -13.20 -2.93
C ALA A 117 -16.47 -14.17 -3.36
N GLN A 118 -16.35 -15.46 -3.05
CA GLN A 118 -17.37 -16.46 -3.35
C GLN A 118 -18.71 -16.11 -2.70
N TYR A 119 -18.70 -15.74 -1.42
CA TYR A 119 -19.91 -15.27 -0.74
C TYR A 119 -20.55 -14.07 -1.47
N ALA A 120 -19.76 -13.06 -1.83
CA ALA A 120 -20.27 -11.89 -2.53
C ALA A 120 -20.88 -12.27 -3.90
N GLN A 121 -20.19 -13.13 -4.65
CA GLN A 121 -20.64 -13.58 -5.97
C GLN A 121 -21.90 -14.44 -5.90
N GLU A 122 -22.01 -15.32 -4.90
CA GLU A 122 -23.23 -16.12 -4.63
C GLU A 122 -24.44 -15.23 -4.34
N ASN A 123 -24.20 -14.01 -3.85
CA ASN A 123 -25.24 -13.02 -3.55
C ASN A 123 -25.33 -11.91 -4.61
N GLY A 124 -24.88 -12.19 -5.85
CA GLY A 124 -25.12 -11.32 -7.02
C GLY A 124 -24.18 -10.14 -7.18
N VAL A 125 -23.09 -10.07 -6.40
CA VAL A 125 -22.07 -9.02 -6.53
C VAL A 125 -21.08 -9.39 -7.64
N SER A 126 -20.80 -8.44 -8.54
CA SER A 126 -19.77 -8.63 -9.58
C SER A 126 -18.36 -8.48 -9.02
N LEU A 127 -17.41 -9.26 -9.55
CA LEU A 127 -16.02 -9.26 -9.12
C LEU A 127 -15.09 -8.75 -10.23
N PHE A 128 -14.45 -7.62 -9.95
CA PHE A 128 -13.47 -6.99 -10.83
C PHE A 128 -12.08 -7.11 -10.24
N PHE A 129 -11.10 -7.36 -11.11
CA PHE A 129 -9.69 -7.43 -10.74
C PHE A 129 -8.93 -6.28 -11.39
N VAL A 130 -8.18 -5.52 -10.59
CA VAL A 130 -7.38 -4.38 -11.05
C VAL A 130 -5.95 -4.59 -10.59
N THR A 131 -5.05 -4.89 -11.52
CA THR A 131 -3.69 -5.36 -11.23
C THR A 131 -2.63 -4.54 -11.98
N ALA A 132 -1.40 -4.54 -11.45
CA ALA A 132 -0.24 -4.00 -12.13
C ALA A 132 0.38 -4.97 -13.15
N ARG A 133 -0.09 -6.23 -13.24
CA ARG A 133 0.40 -7.21 -14.21
C ARG A 133 0.33 -6.69 -15.65
N PRO A 134 1.35 -6.95 -16.48
CA PRO A 134 1.38 -6.49 -17.86
C PRO A 134 0.33 -7.22 -18.70
N GLY A 135 -0.20 -6.52 -19.71
CA GLY A 135 -1.31 -7.00 -20.54
C GLY A 135 -1.06 -8.32 -21.27
N ILE A 136 0.20 -8.65 -21.54
CA ILE A 136 0.60 -9.94 -22.13
C ILE A 136 0.24 -11.15 -21.24
N LEU A 137 0.01 -10.95 -19.94
CA LEU A 137 -0.37 -12.00 -18.99
C LEU A 137 -1.88 -12.13 -18.80
N LYS A 138 -2.71 -11.33 -19.49
CA LYS A 138 -4.15 -11.22 -19.21
C LYS A 138 -4.87 -12.57 -19.21
N ASP A 139 -4.67 -13.36 -20.26
CA ASP A 139 -5.40 -14.62 -20.42
C ASP A 139 -4.91 -15.70 -19.46
N VAL A 140 -3.60 -15.74 -19.20
CA VAL A 140 -2.98 -16.62 -18.21
C VAL A 140 -3.47 -16.28 -16.80
N THR A 141 -3.52 -14.99 -16.46
CA THR A 141 -4.07 -14.52 -15.18
C THR A 141 -5.55 -14.84 -15.04
N ARG A 142 -6.36 -14.65 -16.10
CA ARG A 142 -7.77 -15.03 -16.09
C ARG A 142 -7.94 -16.53 -15.87
N PHE A 143 -7.18 -17.35 -16.58
CA PHE A 143 -7.20 -18.80 -16.39
C PHE A 143 -6.89 -19.17 -14.94
N ASN A 144 -5.86 -18.58 -14.36
CA ASN A 144 -5.49 -18.82 -12.97
C ASN A 144 -6.63 -18.49 -11.99
N LEU A 145 -7.18 -17.27 -12.10
CA LEU A 145 -8.29 -16.84 -11.23
C LEU A 145 -9.51 -17.75 -11.36
N THR A 146 -9.87 -18.12 -12.59
CA THR A 146 -11.00 -19.03 -12.82
C THR A 146 -10.73 -20.44 -12.31
N HIS A 147 -9.49 -20.93 -12.45
CA HIS A 147 -9.08 -22.24 -11.93
C HIS A 147 -9.21 -22.30 -10.41
N GLU A 148 -8.78 -21.24 -9.70
CA GLU A 148 -8.89 -21.14 -8.24
C GLU A 148 -10.32 -20.88 -7.74
N GLY A 149 -11.29 -20.70 -8.65
CA GLY A 149 -12.70 -20.63 -8.31
C GLY A 149 -13.31 -19.22 -8.28
N TYR A 150 -12.62 -18.20 -8.80
CA TYR A 150 -13.20 -16.87 -8.98
C TYR A 150 -14.05 -16.78 -10.26
N ARG A 151 -15.26 -16.19 -10.18
CA ARG A 151 -16.02 -15.76 -11.38
C ARG A 151 -15.57 -14.36 -11.83
N VAL A 152 -14.75 -14.27 -12.87
CA VAL A 152 -14.10 -12.99 -13.25
C VAL A 152 -15.00 -12.13 -14.16
N ASP A 153 -15.73 -11.17 -13.59
CA ASP A 153 -16.57 -10.23 -14.35
C ASP A 153 -15.76 -9.16 -15.09
N GLY A 154 -14.59 -8.79 -14.56
CA GLY A 154 -13.65 -7.90 -15.24
C GLY A 154 -12.22 -8.11 -14.78
N LEU A 155 -11.27 -8.00 -15.72
CA LEU A 155 -9.83 -8.09 -15.45
C LEU A 155 -9.11 -6.94 -16.16
N HIS A 156 -8.56 -6.03 -15.37
CA HIS A 156 -7.90 -4.80 -15.77
C HIS A 156 -6.39 -4.91 -15.51
N VAL A 157 -5.65 -5.29 -16.56
CA VAL A 157 -4.18 -5.39 -16.61
C VAL A 157 -3.58 -4.15 -17.25
N ARG A 158 -2.32 -3.82 -16.93
CA ARG A 158 -1.66 -2.65 -17.49
C ARG A 158 -1.27 -2.88 -18.95
N GLY A 159 -1.78 -2.04 -19.86
CA GLY A 159 -1.31 -2.01 -21.23
C GLY A 159 0.14 -1.50 -21.32
N LEU A 160 0.80 -1.73 -22.47
CA LEU A 160 2.17 -1.27 -22.73
C LEU A 160 2.37 0.23 -22.44
N LEU A 161 1.41 1.08 -22.85
CA LEU A 161 1.46 2.52 -22.59
C LEU A 161 1.17 2.87 -21.12
N ASP A 162 0.42 2.02 -20.41
CA ASP A 162 0.11 2.22 -19.01
C ASP A 162 1.28 1.86 -18.11
N LEU A 163 2.26 1.07 -18.57
CA LEU A 163 3.46 0.72 -17.81
C LEU A 163 4.29 1.95 -17.39
N PHE A 164 4.17 3.06 -18.11
CA PHE A 164 4.84 4.32 -17.80
C PHE A 164 4.03 5.24 -16.86
N LYS A 165 2.79 4.89 -16.55
CA LYS A 165 1.95 5.64 -15.62
C LYS A 165 2.26 5.27 -14.17
N ASP A 166 1.87 6.14 -13.25
CA ASP A 166 1.82 5.76 -11.84
C ASP A 166 0.80 4.62 -11.63
N VAL A 167 1.14 3.66 -10.76
CA VAL A 167 0.29 2.48 -10.51
C VAL A 167 -1.00 2.89 -9.82
N ALA A 168 -0.94 3.77 -8.82
CA ALA A 168 -2.09 4.23 -8.07
C ALA A 168 -3.06 5.01 -8.98
N ASP A 169 -2.54 5.88 -9.84
CA ASP A 169 -3.35 6.60 -10.84
C ASP A 169 -4.05 5.64 -11.79
N TYR A 170 -3.33 4.64 -12.30
CA TYR A 170 -3.92 3.61 -13.15
C TYR A 170 -5.04 2.87 -12.42
N LYS A 171 -4.80 2.37 -11.20
CA LYS A 171 -5.80 1.60 -10.45
C LYS A 171 -7.03 2.44 -10.12
N THR A 172 -6.83 3.71 -9.78
CA THR A 172 -7.90 4.70 -9.54
C THR A 172 -8.75 4.89 -10.79
N ALA A 173 -8.12 5.09 -11.95
CA ALA A 173 -8.83 5.24 -13.22
C ALA A 173 -9.65 3.99 -13.59
N GLN A 174 -9.16 2.78 -13.26
CA GLN A 174 -9.93 1.55 -13.50
C GLN A 174 -11.16 1.45 -12.59
N ARG A 175 -11.06 1.83 -11.31
CA ARG A 175 -12.23 1.87 -10.42
C ARG A 175 -13.27 2.89 -10.90
N ALA A 176 -12.83 4.09 -11.27
CA ALA A 176 -13.71 5.10 -11.86
C ALA A 176 -14.41 4.57 -13.14
N ALA A 177 -13.68 3.82 -13.98
CA ALA A 177 -14.25 3.21 -15.18
C ALA A 177 -15.25 2.08 -14.88
N ILE A 178 -15.13 1.39 -13.74
CA ILE A 178 -16.12 0.41 -13.27
C ILE A 178 -17.38 1.13 -12.79
N GLU A 179 -17.25 2.20 -12.00
CA GLU A 179 -18.40 3.02 -11.58
C GLU A 179 -19.13 3.62 -12.78
N ALA A 180 -18.40 4.09 -13.79
CA ALA A 180 -18.98 4.63 -15.03
C ALA A 180 -19.82 3.59 -15.81
N LYS A 181 -19.65 2.29 -15.54
CA LYS A 181 -20.51 1.21 -16.09
C LYS A 181 -21.74 0.93 -15.23
N GLY A 182 -22.05 1.82 -14.28
CA GLY A 182 -23.21 1.78 -13.40
C GLY A 182 -23.04 0.85 -12.19
N TYR A 183 -21.81 0.48 -11.84
CA TYR A 183 -21.55 -0.32 -10.64
C TYR A 183 -21.34 0.56 -9.42
N THR A 184 -21.87 0.14 -8.27
CA THR A 184 -21.45 0.63 -6.97
C THR A 184 -20.37 -0.28 -6.42
N ILE A 185 -19.13 0.21 -6.28
CA ILE A 185 -18.04 -0.56 -5.69
C ILE A 185 -18.20 -0.53 -4.17
N ILE A 186 -18.74 -1.61 -3.62
CA ILE A 186 -19.02 -1.72 -2.18
C ILE A 186 -17.75 -2.03 -1.39
N ALA A 187 -16.77 -2.71 -1.98
CA ALA A 187 -15.47 -2.92 -1.35
C ALA A 187 -14.34 -2.95 -2.36
N ASN A 188 -13.19 -2.39 -1.96
CA ASN A 188 -11.93 -2.52 -2.65
C ASN A 188 -10.90 -3.15 -1.70
N ILE A 189 -10.30 -4.26 -2.11
CA ILE A 189 -9.40 -5.07 -1.28
C ILE A 189 -8.05 -5.17 -1.99
N GLY A 190 -6.99 -4.87 -1.26
CA GLY A 190 -5.63 -4.87 -1.78
C GLY A 190 -4.60 -4.86 -0.65
N ASN A 191 -3.39 -5.28 -0.96
CA ASN A 191 -2.28 -5.36 -0.03
C ASN A 191 -1.34 -4.15 -0.13
N SER A 192 -1.42 -3.30 -1.15
CA SER A 192 -0.59 -2.11 -1.31
C SER A 192 -1.39 -0.81 -1.11
N PRO A 193 -0.77 0.28 -0.61
CA PRO A 193 -1.42 1.61 -0.62
C PRO A 193 -1.90 2.04 -2.02
N SER A 194 -1.20 1.62 -3.07
CA SER A 194 -1.55 1.94 -4.46
C SER A 194 -2.89 1.30 -4.89
N ASP A 195 -3.30 0.21 -4.25
CA ASP A 195 -4.58 -0.45 -4.52
C ASP A 195 -5.76 0.36 -4.01
N LEU A 196 -5.56 1.09 -2.91
CA LEU A 196 -6.66 1.64 -2.10
C LEU A 196 -6.79 3.17 -2.20
N SER A 197 -5.74 3.86 -2.63
CA SER A 197 -5.74 5.31 -2.81
C SER A 197 -6.71 5.79 -3.90
N GLY A 198 -7.00 7.09 -3.97
CA GLY A 198 -7.81 7.67 -5.06
C GLY A 198 -9.32 7.43 -5.00
N GLY A 199 -9.85 6.71 -4.00
CA GLY A 199 -11.30 6.54 -3.80
C GLY A 199 -11.96 5.54 -4.75
N HIS A 200 -13.21 5.82 -5.14
CA HIS A 200 -14.05 4.96 -5.99
C HIS A 200 -14.38 3.59 -5.38
N ALA A 201 -14.60 3.58 -4.06
CA ALA A 201 -15.15 2.45 -3.32
C ALA A 201 -15.80 2.99 -2.03
N GLU A 202 -16.91 2.40 -1.61
CA GLU A 202 -17.55 2.77 -0.34
C GLU A 202 -16.69 2.40 0.87
N ARG A 203 -15.96 1.28 0.78
CA ARG A 203 -15.04 0.83 1.81
C ARG A 203 -13.79 0.18 1.23
N THR A 204 -12.66 0.40 1.89
CA THR A 204 -11.38 -0.23 1.54
C THR A 204 -10.95 -1.18 2.65
N PHE A 205 -10.31 -2.28 2.26
CA PHE A 205 -9.73 -3.26 3.19
C PHE A 205 -8.28 -3.50 2.79
N LYS A 206 -7.36 -3.10 3.67
CA LYS A 206 -5.92 -3.26 3.47
C LYS A 206 -5.47 -4.59 4.04
N LEU A 207 -4.99 -5.47 3.16
CA LEU A 207 -4.28 -6.69 3.54
C LEU A 207 -2.85 -6.35 3.99
N PRO A 208 -2.23 -7.20 4.82
CA PRO A 208 -0.86 -7.00 5.28
C PRO A 208 0.14 -7.10 4.11
N ASP A 209 1.08 -6.16 4.06
CA ASP A 209 2.24 -6.16 3.14
C ASP A 209 3.59 -6.20 3.86
N TYR A 210 3.59 -6.18 5.20
CA TYR A 210 4.79 -6.26 6.07
C TYR A 210 5.89 -5.28 5.66
N ASP A 211 5.54 -3.99 5.64
CA ASP A 211 6.43 -2.90 5.23
C ASP A 211 6.91 -3.02 3.78
N GLY A 212 6.03 -3.53 2.91
CA GLY A 212 6.26 -3.65 1.47
C GLY A 212 6.91 -4.96 1.02
N GLN A 213 7.16 -5.91 1.92
CA GLN A 213 7.67 -7.24 1.57
C GLN A 213 6.77 -8.01 0.60
N LEU A 214 5.47 -7.70 0.58
CA LEU A 214 4.50 -8.34 -0.31
C LEU A 214 3.87 -7.36 -1.32
N SER A 215 4.42 -6.16 -1.52
CA SER A 215 3.84 -5.13 -2.43
C SER A 215 3.98 -5.40 -3.91
#